data_AF-A0A7C7N774-F1
#
_entry.id   AF-A0A7C7N774-F1
#
_cell.length_a   1.000
_cell.length_b   1.000
_cell.length_c   1.000
_cell.angle_alpha   90.00
_cell.angle_beta   90.00
_cell.angle_gamma   90.00
#
_symmetry.space_group_name_H-M   'P 1'
#
loop_
_entity.id
_entity.type
_entity.pdbx_description
1 polymer ?
#
loop_
_entity_poly.entity_id
_entity_poly.type
_entity_poly.pdbx_seq_one_letter_code
_entity_poly.pdbx_strand_id
1 'polypeptide(L)'
;MSVEEIIAESWYPSGIATALAEAEGAPAGIAIFRMSTRWGTHDLFHPTSSPQDSQWWSEVTSNPGWWGESPDISNAEITEFPADGKAWKAKWDDSGPAGWSGQAVEIRCLPLDGHGHAKVLAGGDSSNLLSAIGGLQFAGRDILVILPEPEHPSALEVISELVLAEDEAGLNYLATRLGQALGVFAASIKPQNHHPYTQRIWNDRLKKLEDWSKANTLWRAPHAVETQGTITHRNIGLEVMHIGPDEVRISGCCDGLFNAITGLQQNNPAIRDLASLYTSLSE
;
A
#
# COMPACT_ATOMS: atom_id res chain seq x y z
N MET A 1 25.31 -5.03 0.66
CA MET A 1 24.15 -5.61 -0.03
C MET A 1 24.50 -5.75 -1.50
N SER A 2 24.35 -6.94 -2.09
CA SER A 2 24.72 -7.19 -3.48
C SER A 2 23.49 -7.36 -4.39
N VAL A 3 23.74 -7.32 -5.71
CA VAL A 3 22.71 -7.59 -6.74
C VAL A 3 22.10 -8.98 -6.58
N GLU A 4 22.91 -9.99 -6.25
CA GLU A 4 22.45 -11.37 -6.07
C GLU A 4 21.50 -11.50 -4.88
N GLU A 5 21.76 -10.77 -3.79
CA GLU A 5 20.89 -10.76 -2.61
C GLU A 5 19.51 -10.20 -2.97
N ILE A 6 19.44 -9.10 -3.74
CA ILE A 6 18.15 -8.54 -4.19
C ILE A 6 17.40 -9.49 -5.12
N ILE A 7 18.09 -10.16 -6.04
CA ILE A 7 17.44 -11.11 -6.97
C ILE A 7 16.84 -12.31 -6.21
N ALA A 8 17.42 -12.68 -5.06
CA ALA A 8 16.96 -13.79 -4.23
C ALA A 8 15.75 -13.44 -3.35
N GLU A 9 15.43 -12.16 -3.18
CA GLU A 9 14.27 -11.73 -2.40
C GLU A 9 12.96 -12.17 -3.07
N SER A 10 11.99 -12.61 -2.26
CA SER A 10 10.72 -13.17 -2.76
C SER A 10 9.85 -12.14 -3.51
N TRP A 11 9.98 -10.87 -3.17
CA TRP A 11 9.25 -9.77 -3.80
C TRP A 11 9.92 -9.29 -5.10
N TYR A 12 11.15 -9.72 -5.40
CA TYR A 12 11.85 -9.27 -6.61
C TYR A 12 11.10 -9.75 -7.86
N PRO A 13 10.78 -8.87 -8.81
CA PRO A 13 9.90 -9.20 -9.93
C PRO A 13 10.66 -9.87 -11.07
N SER A 14 11.22 -11.04 -10.77
CA SER A 14 12.05 -11.87 -11.66
C SER A 14 11.37 -12.20 -12.99
N GLY A 15 10.04 -12.29 -13.02
CA GLY A 15 9.27 -12.57 -14.23
C GLY A 15 9.30 -11.45 -15.29
N ILE A 16 9.71 -10.25 -14.93
CA ILE A 16 9.73 -9.09 -15.84
C ILE A 16 11.09 -8.37 -15.92
N ALA A 17 11.96 -8.59 -14.93
CA ALA A 17 13.27 -7.97 -14.87
C ALA A 17 14.18 -8.56 -15.95
N THR A 18 14.86 -7.69 -16.69
CA THR A 18 15.83 -8.08 -17.73
C THR A 18 17.27 -7.81 -17.32
N ALA A 19 17.48 -6.89 -16.38
CA ALA A 19 18.79 -6.60 -15.77
C ALA A 19 18.59 -5.88 -14.44
N LEU A 20 19.59 -5.97 -13.55
CA LEU A 20 19.67 -5.24 -12.30
C LEU A 20 21.10 -4.74 -12.11
N ALA A 21 21.26 -3.50 -11.66
CA ALA A 21 22.56 -2.92 -11.32
C ALA A 21 22.44 -2.05 -10.07
N GLU A 22 23.52 -1.93 -9.29
CA GLU A 22 23.61 -0.95 -8.22
C GLU A 22 23.51 0.47 -8.78
N ALA A 23 22.89 1.36 -8.02
CA ALA A 23 22.81 2.77 -8.32
C ALA A 23 23.23 3.60 -7.09
N GLU A 24 23.54 4.88 -7.32
CA GLU A 24 23.96 5.81 -6.27
C GLU A 24 22.86 6.85 -5.96
N GLY A 25 23.05 7.57 -4.86
CA GLY A 25 22.19 8.70 -4.48
C GLY A 25 20.99 8.32 -3.60
N ALA A 26 21.01 7.14 -3.00
CA ALA A 26 19.98 6.75 -2.03
C ALA A 26 20.06 7.57 -0.72
N PRO A 27 18.94 7.73 0.00
CA PRO A 27 18.95 8.23 1.39
C PRO A 27 19.83 7.40 2.32
N ALA A 28 20.26 7.99 3.44
CA ALA A 28 21.02 7.26 4.46
C ALA A 28 20.22 6.04 4.98
N GLY A 29 20.90 4.91 5.18
CA GLY A 29 20.28 3.64 5.57
C GLY A 29 19.54 2.90 4.44
N ILE A 30 19.52 3.42 3.20
CA ILE A 30 18.84 2.80 2.06
C ILE A 30 19.84 2.53 0.93
N ALA A 31 19.75 1.36 0.31
CA ALA A 31 20.41 1.03 -0.96
C ALA A 31 19.43 1.20 -2.13
N ILE A 32 19.95 1.54 -3.30
CA ILE A 32 19.16 1.72 -4.53
C ILE A 32 19.72 0.84 -5.65
N PHE A 33 18.83 0.15 -6.34
CA PHE A 33 19.15 -0.75 -7.44
C PHE A 33 18.32 -0.38 -8.66
N ARG A 34 18.96 -0.20 -9.81
CA ARG A 34 18.27 0.11 -11.06
C ARG A 34 17.91 -1.17 -11.80
N MET A 35 16.63 -1.51 -11.75
CA MET A 35 16.06 -2.62 -12.50
C MET A 35 15.67 -2.16 -13.90
N SER A 36 16.09 -2.91 -14.92
CA SER A 36 15.60 -2.75 -16.29
C SER A 36 14.51 -3.78 -16.57
N THR A 37 13.46 -3.37 -17.28
CA THR A 37 12.40 -4.24 -17.80
C THR A 37 12.17 -3.94 -19.27
N ARG A 38 11.35 -4.75 -19.93
CA ARG A 38 10.89 -4.45 -21.31
C ARG A 38 10.08 -3.15 -21.44
N TRP A 39 9.60 -2.57 -20.34
CA TRP A 39 8.75 -1.38 -20.31
C TRP A 39 9.44 -0.13 -19.77
N GLY A 40 10.70 -0.24 -19.36
CA GLY A 40 11.46 0.89 -18.80
C GLY A 40 12.36 0.47 -17.66
N THR A 41 12.98 1.47 -17.04
CA THR A 41 13.88 1.32 -15.89
C THR A 41 13.21 1.82 -14.62
N HIS A 42 13.35 1.08 -13.53
CA HIS A 42 12.79 1.40 -12.22
C HIS A 42 13.89 1.32 -11.16
N ASP A 43 13.96 2.34 -10.31
CA ASP A 43 14.86 2.33 -9.16
C ASP A 43 14.15 1.67 -7.98
N LEU A 44 14.66 0.51 -7.57
CA LEU A 44 14.24 -0.26 -6.42
C LEU A 44 15.01 0.19 -5.18
N PHE A 45 14.33 0.21 -4.04
CA PHE A 45 14.92 0.57 -2.74
C PHE A 45 14.97 -0.64 -1.82
N HIS A 46 16.03 -0.72 -1.03
CA HIS A 46 16.14 -1.75 -0.01
C HIS A 46 16.84 -1.20 1.24
N PRO A 47 16.36 -1.51 2.44
CA PRO A 47 17.04 -1.10 3.67
C PRO A 47 18.41 -1.78 3.79
N THR A 48 19.42 -1.08 4.29
CA THR A 48 20.77 -1.65 4.49
C THR A 48 20.91 -2.45 5.79
N SER A 49 19.99 -2.24 6.75
CA SER A 49 19.90 -2.94 8.02
C SER A 49 18.43 -3.03 8.44
N SER A 50 18.13 -3.24 9.73
CA SER A 50 16.78 -3.33 10.27
C SER A 50 16.54 -2.28 11.36
N PRO A 51 15.27 -2.01 11.73
CA PRO A 51 14.97 -1.11 12.86
C PRO A 51 15.65 -1.53 14.17
N GLN A 52 15.98 -2.80 14.39
CA GLN A 52 16.69 -3.23 15.62
C GLN A 52 18.09 -2.62 15.74
N ASP A 53 18.68 -2.19 14.63
CA ASP A 53 19.93 -1.44 14.60
C ASP A 53 19.63 0.04 14.86
N SER A 54 19.96 0.50 16.07
CA SER A 54 19.69 1.87 16.51
C SER A 54 20.46 2.93 15.71
N GLN A 55 21.64 2.58 15.18
CA GLN A 55 22.38 3.48 14.30
C GLN A 55 21.64 3.62 12.97
N TRP A 56 21.24 2.50 12.36
CA TRP A 56 20.48 2.51 11.12
C TRP A 56 19.16 3.27 11.27
N TRP A 57 18.40 3.03 12.35
CA TRP A 57 17.14 3.72 12.59
C TRP A 57 17.32 5.23 12.73
N SER A 58 18.36 5.65 13.46
CA SER A 58 18.72 7.07 13.60
C SER A 58 19.10 7.71 12.26
N GLU A 59 19.88 7.01 11.42
CA GLU A 59 20.24 7.47 10.07
C GLU A 59 19.01 7.62 9.18
N VAL A 60 18.11 6.63 9.19
CA VAL A 60 16.89 6.63 8.37
C VAL A 60 15.94 7.76 8.79
N THR A 61 15.67 7.90 10.09
CA THR A 61 14.75 8.90 10.65
C THR A 61 15.28 10.34 10.59
N SER A 62 16.59 10.51 10.44
CA SER A 62 17.25 11.82 10.27
C SER A 62 17.29 12.30 8.82
N ASN A 63 16.81 11.51 7.85
CA ASN A 63 16.80 11.93 6.45
C ASN A 63 15.85 13.13 6.24
N PRO A 64 16.19 14.09 5.36
CA PRO A 64 15.36 15.27 5.09
C PRO A 64 13.99 14.96 4.47
N GLY A 65 13.83 13.76 3.91
CA GLY A 65 12.58 13.26 3.37
C GLY A 65 11.66 12.59 4.39
N TRP A 66 12.07 12.52 5.66
CA TRP A 66 11.24 11.99 6.73
C TRP A 66 9.97 12.83 6.91
N TRP A 67 8.85 12.18 7.21
CA TRP A 67 7.57 12.82 7.45
C TRP A 67 6.78 12.06 8.52
N GLY A 68 5.87 12.77 9.18
CA GLY A 68 5.09 12.22 10.29
C GLY A 68 5.93 11.97 11.55
N GLU A 69 5.39 11.16 12.46
CA GLU A 69 6.03 10.88 13.75
C GLU A 69 7.00 9.70 13.64
N SER A 70 8.22 9.88 14.18
CA SER A 70 9.18 8.80 14.32
C SER A 70 8.94 8.04 15.62
N PRO A 71 8.60 6.74 15.60
CA PRO A 71 8.53 5.97 16.83
C PRO A 71 9.89 5.87 17.51
N ASP A 72 9.85 5.97 18.83
CA ASP A 72 10.98 5.56 19.68
C ASP A 72 10.93 4.04 19.86
N ILE A 73 11.78 3.35 19.13
CA ILE A 73 11.84 1.89 19.08
C ILE A 73 12.73 1.27 20.16
N SER A 74 13.31 2.05 21.07
CA SER A 74 14.30 1.57 22.06
C SER A 74 13.79 0.44 22.97
N ASN A 75 12.48 0.38 23.21
CA ASN A 75 11.81 -0.66 24.01
C ASN A 75 10.75 -1.44 23.22
N ALA A 76 10.78 -1.39 21.89
CA ALA A 76 9.85 -2.15 21.07
C ALA A 76 10.35 -3.60 20.90
N GLU A 77 9.44 -4.57 20.99
CA GLU A 77 9.67 -5.89 20.41
C GLU A 77 9.51 -5.77 18.89
N ILE A 78 10.57 -6.09 18.14
CA ILE A 78 10.61 -5.95 16.68
C ILE A 78 10.76 -7.31 16.03
N THR A 79 9.78 -7.72 15.22
CA THR A 79 9.79 -8.98 14.48
C THR A 79 9.67 -8.74 12.98
N GLU A 80 10.53 -9.37 12.18
CA GLU A 80 10.42 -9.35 10.71
C GLU A 80 9.35 -10.34 10.24
N PHE A 81 8.60 -9.97 9.20
CA PHE A 81 7.62 -10.86 8.58
C PHE A 81 7.61 -10.72 7.06
N PRO A 82 7.12 -11.74 6.32
CA PRO A 82 7.09 -11.69 4.85
C PRO A 82 6.12 -10.63 4.33
N ALA A 83 6.60 -9.79 3.40
CA ALA A 83 5.80 -8.79 2.72
C ALA A 83 6.38 -8.49 1.32
N ASP A 84 5.72 -7.62 0.56
CA ASP A 84 6.33 -6.95 -0.59
C ASP A 84 7.41 -5.99 -0.08
N GLY A 85 8.66 -6.43 -0.13
CA GLY A 85 9.79 -5.74 0.48
C GLY A 85 10.12 -6.25 1.89
N LYS A 86 10.83 -5.42 2.65
CA LYS A 86 11.13 -5.70 4.06
C LYS A 86 10.08 -5.07 4.95
N ALA A 87 9.52 -5.85 5.87
CA ALA A 87 8.54 -5.37 6.82
C ALA A 87 8.83 -5.90 8.22
N TRP A 88 8.57 -5.06 9.21
CA TRP A 88 8.72 -5.39 10.62
C TRP A 88 7.51 -4.95 11.40
N LYS A 89 7.13 -5.74 12.40
CA LYS A 89 6.16 -5.35 13.41
C LYS A 89 6.90 -4.86 14.64
N ALA A 90 6.61 -3.64 15.07
CA ALA A 90 7.11 -3.07 16.30
C ALA A 90 5.96 -2.99 17.31
N LYS A 91 6.13 -3.60 18.48
CA LYS A 91 5.12 -3.60 19.54
C LYS A 91 5.73 -3.13 20.85
N TRP A 92 5.03 -2.23 21.53
CA TRP A 92 5.43 -1.77 22.87
C TRP A 92 4.51 -2.39 23.92
N ASP A 93 5.08 -2.64 25.10
CA ASP A 93 4.30 -2.98 26.27
C ASP A 93 3.67 -1.73 26.90
N ASP A 94 2.94 -1.91 28.01
CA ASP A 94 2.29 -0.81 28.73
C ASP A 94 3.30 0.18 29.34
N SER A 95 4.59 -0.17 29.42
CA SER A 95 5.68 0.71 29.85
C SER A 95 6.37 1.44 28.69
N GLY A 96 5.84 1.30 27.47
CA GLY A 96 6.33 1.97 26.28
C GLY A 96 6.30 3.51 26.38
N PRO A 97 6.98 4.19 25.44
CA PRO A 97 7.01 5.65 25.40
C PRO A 97 5.60 6.24 25.26
N ALA A 98 5.42 7.46 25.76
CA ALA A 98 4.14 8.16 25.69
C ALA A 98 3.66 8.25 24.23
N GLY A 99 2.40 7.87 23.97
CA GLY A 99 1.83 7.78 22.62
C GLY A 99 1.99 6.41 21.93
N TRP A 100 2.87 5.55 22.45
CA TRP A 100 3.16 4.22 21.88
C TRP A 100 2.93 3.07 22.86
N SER A 101 2.77 3.36 24.16
CA SER A 101 2.43 2.35 25.18
C SER A 101 1.22 1.51 24.77
N GLY A 102 1.40 0.18 24.76
CA GLY A 102 0.40 -0.80 24.33
C GLY A 102 0.07 -0.80 22.84
N GLN A 103 0.73 0.03 22.02
CA GLN A 103 0.50 0.11 20.58
C GLN A 103 1.36 -0.90 19.81
N ALA A 104 0.91 -1.19 18.58
CA ALA A 104 1.71 -1.92 17.60
C ALA A 104 1.63 -1.20 16.26
N VAL A 105 2.75 -1.21 15.53
CA VAL A 105 2.82 -0.69 14.17
C VAL A 105 3.59 -1.63 13.26
N GLU A 106 3.27 -1.53 11.99
CA GLU A 106 4.05 -2.07 10.91
C GLU A 106 5.00 -0.99 10.39
N ILE A 107 6.28 -1.33 10.27
CA ILE A 107 7.31 -0.58 9.56
C ILE A 107 7.56 -1.31 8.25
N ARG A 108 7.13 -0.75 7.12
CA ARG A 108 7.27 -1.36 5.79
C ARG A 108 8.19 -0.56 4.90
N CYS A 109 9.24 -1.18 4.40
CA CYS A 109 10.04 -0.67 3.29
C CYS A 109 9.39 -1.07 1.97
N LEU A 110 8.97 -0.08 1.18
CA LEU A 110 8.41 -0.26 -0.16
C LEU A 110 9.57 -0.34 -1.15
N PRO A 111 9.79 -1.49 -1.81
CA PRO A 111 10.87 -1.60 -2.78
C PRO A 111 10.66 -0.68 -3.97
N LEU A 112 9.40 -0.39 -4.30
CA LEU A 112 9.02 0.52 -5.35
C LEU A 112 7.64 1.13 -5.05
N ASP A 113 7.57 2.44 -5.18
CA ASP A 113 6.34 3.24 -5.09
C ASP A 113 6.28 4.19 -6.28
N GLY A 114 5.07 4.51 -6.76
CA GLY A 114 4.89 5.39 -7.90
C GLY A 114 4.87 6.88 -7.54
N HIS A 115 4.15 7.25 -6.47
CA HIS A 115 3.70 8.63 -6.26
C HIS A 115 3.55 9.06 -4.79
N GLY A 116 4.24 8.41 -3.86
CA GLY A 116 4.21 8.72 -2.43
C GLY A 116 2.82 8.51 -1.84
N HIS A 117 2.19 7.39 -2.19
CA HIS A 117 0.76 7.21 -2.01
C HIS A 117 0.32 7.20 -0.53
N ALA A 118 1.11 6.60 0.35
CA ALA A 118 0.81 6.50 1.77
C ALA A 118 0.81 7.89 2.42
N LYS A 119 1.82 8.72 2.12
CA LYS A 119 1.87 10.10 2.63
C LYS A 119 0.69 10.93 2.16
N VAL A 120 0.31 10.78 0.90
CA VAL A 120 -0.82 11.55 0.35
C VAL A 120 -2.13 11.14 1.01
N LEU A 121 -2.34 9.84 1.26
CA LEU A 121 -3.50 9.35 2.01
C LEU A 121 -3.47 9.76 3.49
N ALA A 122 -2.30 9.85 4.11
CA ALA A 122 -2.14 10.35 5.48
C ALA A 122 -2.50 11.83 5.65
N GLY A 123 -2.40 12.63 4.58
CA GLY A 123 -2.93 13.99 4.55
C GLY A 123 -4.45 14.06 4.41
N GLY A 124 -5.10 12.91 4.15
CA GLY A 124 -6.54 12.75 4.03
C GLY A 124 -7.26 12.75 5.36
N ASP A 125 -8.51 13.22 5.37
CA ASP A 125 -9.39 13.13 6.54
C ASP A 125 -10.44 12.03 6.29
N SER A 126 -10.12 10.80 6.71
CA SER A 126 -11.01 9.65 6.58
C SER A 126 -10.99 8.80 7.83
N SER A 127 -12.09 8.82 8.59
CA SER A 127 -12.24 8.04 9.82
C SER A 127 -12.05 6.53 9.64
N ASN A 128 -12.42 6.00 8.47
CA ASN A 128 -12.32 4.58 8.18
C ASN A 128 -10.91 4.14 7.78
N LEU A 129 -9.98 5.07 7.56
CA LEU A 129 -8.65 4.76 7.06
C LEU A 129 -7.66 4.63 8.23
N LEU A 130 -6.94 3.52 8.28
CA LEU A 130 -5.72 3.38 9.07
C LEU A 130 -4.55 3.84 8.20
N SER A 131 -4.46 5.16 8.01
CA SER A 131 -3.40 5.78 7.21
C SER A 131 -2.05 5.65 7.89
N ALA A 132 -0.99 5.72 7.08
CA ALA A 132 0.37 5.80 7.62
C ALA A 132 0.53 7.03 8.52
N ILE A 133 1.24 6.86 9.63
CA ILE A 133 1.50 7.91 10.64
C ILE A 133 2.85 8.61 10.43
N GLY A 134 3.69 8.03 9.58
CA GLY A 134 4.99 8.58 9.21
C GLY A 134 5.73 7.71 8.21
N GLY A 135 6.93 8.13 7.85
CA GLY A 135 7.78 7.39 6.93
C GLY A 135 8.88 8.25 6.30
N LEU A 136 9.52 7.68 5.28
CA LEU A 136 10.57 8.31 4.50
C LEU A 136 10.17 8.43 3.04
N GLN A 137 10.23 9.64 2.50
CA GLN A 137 10.11 9.90 1.07
C GLN A 137 11.42 10.25 0.41
N PHE A 138 11.58 9.85 -0.85
CA PHE A 138 12.68 10.27 -1.69
C PHE A 138 12.22 10.43 -3.14
N ALA A 139 12.57 11.57 -3.76
CA ALA A 139 12.14 11.91 -5.12
C ALA A 139 10.61 11.76 -5.33
N GLY A 140 9.80 12.10 -4.32
CA GLY A 140 8.34 12.00 -4.37
C GLY A 140 7.77 10.58 -4.23
N ARG A 141 8.61 9.59 -3.91
CA ARG A 141 8.20 8.20 -3.67
C ARG A 141 8.32 7.84 -2.20
N ASP A 142 7.37 7.07 -1.69
CA ASP A 142 7.47 6.47 -0.35
C ASP A 142 8.46 5.30 -0.39
N ILE A 143 9.49 5.32 0.45
CA ILE A 143 10.48 4.24 0.58
C ILE A 143 10.21 3.43 1.84
N LEU A 144 9.82 4.11 2.92
CA LEU A 144 9.47 3.50 4.18
C LEU A 144 8.17 4.15 4.67
N VAL A 145 7.26 3.33 5.17
CA VAL A 145 5.99 3.77 5.75
C VAL A 145 5.78 3.11 7.10
N ILE A 146 5.17 3.85 8.02
CA ILE A 146 4.78 3.37 9.34
C ILE A 146 3.26 3.33 9.37
N LEU A 147 2.70 2.14 9.50
CA LEU A 147 1.27 1.87 9.44
C LEU A 147 0.78 1.39 10.82
N PRO A 148 -0.34 1.90 11.33
CA PRO A 148 -0.97 1.35 12.52
C PRO A 148 -1.31 -0.13 12.32
N GLU A 149 -1.04 -0.96 13.32
CA GLU A 149 -1.52 -2.33 13.33
C GLU A 149 -3.04 -2.35 13.56
N PRO A 150 -3.82 -3.11 12.80
CA PRO A 150 -5.25 -3.26 13.04
C PRO A 150 -5.53 -4.03 14.34
N GLU A 151 -6.51 -3.56 15.11
CA GLU A 151 -6.93 -4.18 16.38
C GLU A 151 -7.99 -5.28 16.21
N HIS A 152 -8.62 -5.35 15.04
CA HIS A 152 -9.78 -6.18 14.75
C HIS A 152 -9.48 -7.22 13.67
N PRO A 153 -10.20 -8.35 13.64
CA PRO A 153 -10.00 -9.37 12.61
C PRO A 153 -10.29 -8.81 11.21
N SER A 154 -9.59 -9.33 10.22
CA SER A 154 -9.81 -9.02 8.82
C SER A 154 -11.16 -9.56 8.34
N ALA A 155 -11.70 -8.97 7.28
CA ALA A 155 -12.92 -9.43 6.64
C ALA A 155 -12.77 -10.85 6.10
N LEU A 156 -11.55 -11.24 5.70
CA LEU A 156 -11.25 -12.59 5.22
C LEU A 156 -11.46 -13.63 6.33
N GLU A 157 -10.95 -13.35 7.53
CA GLU A 157 -11.13 -14.21 8.70
C GLU A 157 -12.62 -14.34 9.07
N VAL A 158 -13.33 -13.20 9.15
CA VAL A 158 -14.76 -13.19 9.49
C VAL A 158 -15.61 -13.90 8.45
N ILE A 159 -15.34 -13.70 7.15
CA ILE A 159 -16.04 -14.41 6.07
C ILE A 159 -15.82 -15.92 6.18
N SER A 160 -14.58 -16.34 6.45
CA SER A 160 -14.25 -17.76 6.60
C SER A 160 -15.07 -18.42 7.71
N GLU A 161 -15.23 -17.74 8.85
CA GLU A 161 -16.06 -18.23 9.96
C GLU A 161 -17.55 -18.29 9.59
N LEU A 162 -18.08 -17.26 8.94
CA LEU A 162 -19.49 -17.20 8.53
C LEU A 162 -19.84 -18.25 7.47
N VAL A 163 -18.94 -18.52 6.52
CA VAL A 163 -19.09 -19.57 5.51
C VAL A 163 -19.14 -20.94 6.18
N LEU A 164 -18.23 -21.21 7.13
CA LEU A 164 -18.23 -22.47 7.89
C LEU A 164 -19.50 -22.65 8.73
N ALA A 165 -20.09 -21.56 9.21
CA ALA A 165 -21.34 -21.56 9.95
C ALA A 165 -22.60 -21.61 9.06
N GLU A 166 -22.44 -21.57 7.73
CA GLU A 166 -23.54 -21.46 6.74
C GLU A 166 -24.46 -20.25 7.02
N ASP A 167 -23.90 -19.16 7.58
CA ASP A 167 -24.67 -17.96 7.97
C ASP A 167 -24.82 -16.97 6.80
N GLU A 168 -25.79 -17.23 5.94
CA GLU A 168 -26.13 -16.35 4.81
C GLU A 168 -26.53 -14.93 5.25
N ALA A 169 -27.19 -14.79 6.40
CA ALA A 169 -27.60 -13.48 6.90
C ALA A 169 -26.40 -12.66 7.35
N GLY A 170 -25.46 -13.28 8.07
CA GLY A 170 -24.19 -12.68 8.47
C GLY A 170 -23.32 -12.28 7.27
N LEU A 171 -23.24 -13.12 6.23
CA LEU A 171 -22.50 -12.80 5.00
C LEU A 171 -23.08 -11.57 4.28
N ASN A 172 -24.40 -11.51 4.12
CA ASN A 172 -25.06 -10.36 3.50
C ASN A 172 -24.90 -9.07 4.33
N TYR A 173 -24.97 -9.19 5.65
CA TYR A 173 -24.72 -8.08 6.55
C TYR A 173 -23.28 -7.56 6.43
N LEU A 174 -22.30 -8.46 6.43
CA LEU A 174 -20.90 -8.10 6.28
C LEU A 174 -20.63 -7.43 4.92
N ALA A 175 -21.11 -8.00 3.82
CA ALA A 175 -20.97 -7.41 2.48
C ALA A 175 -21.53 -5.98 2.43
N THR A 176 -22.66 -5.74 3.08
CA THR A 176 -23.25 -4.40 3.21
C THR A 176 -22.31 -3.45 3.97
N ARG A 177 -21.74 -3.90 5.08
CA ARG A 177 -20.79 -3.08 5.88
C ARG A 177 -19.51 -2.76 5.09
N LEU A 178 -18.94 -3.72 4.37
CA LEU A 178 -17.75 -3.51 3.55
C LEU A 178 -18.02 -2.46 2.45
N GLY A 179 -19.14 -2.60 1.74
CA GLY A 179 -19.55 -1.65 0.71
C GLY A 179 -19.81 -0.24 1.26
N GLN A 180 -20.43 -0.14 2.43
CA GLN A 180 -20.64 1.14 3.12
C GLN A 180 -19.32 1.79 3.52
N ALA A 181 -18.40 1.05 4.13
CA ALA A 181 -17.09 1.56 4.54
C ALA A 181 -16.28 2.10 3.36
N LEU A 182 -16.28 1.36 2.25
CA LEU A 182 -15.63 1.80 1.02
C LEU A 182 -16.30 3.06 0.44
N GLY A 183 -17.62 3.14 0.49
CA GLY A 183 -18.38 4.34 0.09
C GLY A 183 -18.05 5.56 0.94
N VAL A 184 -17.93 5.40 2.26
CA VAL A 184 -17.52 6.47 3.19
C VAL A 184 -16.10 6.94 2.89
N PHE A 185 -15.15 6.01 2.74
CA PHE A 185 -13.77 6.34 2.33
C PHE A 185 -13.70 7.09 1.00
N ALA A 186 -14.41 6.60 -0.02
CA ALA A 186 -14.43 7.26 -1.33
C ALA A 186 -15.02 8.67 -1.25
N ALA A 187 -16.03 8.89 -0.39
CA ALA A 187 -16.65 10.19 -0.19
C ALA A 187 -15.76 11.17 0.59
N SER A 188 -14.98 10.68 1.57
CA SER A 188 -14.12 11.50 2.44
C SER A 188 -12.87 12.01 1.73
N ILE A 189 -12.28 11.22 0.83
CA ILE A 189 -11.06 11.58 0.08
C ILE A 189 -11.36 12.41 -1.18
N LYS A 190 -12.56 12.27 -1.76
CA LYS A 190 -12.98 12.96 -2.99
C LYS A 190 -12.74 14.49 -3.02
N PRO A 191 -13.00 15.26 -1.95
CA PRO A 191 -12.85 16.72 -1.99
C PRO A 191 -11.41 17.21 -2.13
N GLN A 192 -10.43 16.39 -1.74
CA GLN A 192 -9.05 16.84 -1.58
C GLN A 192 -8.19 16.68 -2.85
N ASN A 193 -8.63 15.86 -3.82
CA ASN A 193 -7.87 15.56 -5.05
C ASN A 193 -8.78 15.31 -6.25
N HIS A 194 -9.74 16.20 -6.45
CA HIS A 194 -10.68 16.14 -7.56
C HIS A 194 -10.00 16.53 -8.89
N HIS A 195 -9.96 15.60 -9.85
CA HIS A 195 -9.57 15.93 -11.23
C HIS A 195 -10.73 15.68 -12.19
N PRO A 196 -11.31 16.74 -12.77
CA PRO A 196 -12.30 16.59 -13.83
C PRO A 196 -11.62 16.12 -15.12
N TYR A 197 -12.39 15.46 -15.99
CA TYR A 197 -11.96 15.05 -17.34
C TYR A 197 -10.86 13.98 -17.41
N THR A 198 -10.84 13.04 -16.47
CA THR A 198 -9.83 11.95 -16.46
C THR A 198 -10.16 10.80 -17.41
N GLN A 199 -11.34 10.77 -18.04
CA GLN A 199 -11.79 9.68 -18.91
C GLN A 199 -10.81 9.35 -20.03
N ARG A 200 -10.12 10.38 -20.59
CA ARG A 200 -9.11 10.17 -21.62
C ARG A 200 -7.92 9.38 -21.07
N ILE A 201 -7.43 9.74 -19.90
CA ILE A 201 -6.31 9.06 -19.23
C ILE A 201 -6.66 7.58 -19.00
N TRP A 202 -7.89 7.29 -18.55
CA TRP A 202 -8.37 5.92 -18.35
C TRP A 202 -8.50 5.14 -19.64
N ASN A 203 -9.12 5.73 -20.65
CA ASN A 203 -9.31 5.09 -21.94
C ASN A 203 -7.97 4.80 -22.63
N ASP A 204 -6.98 5.70 -22.49
CA ASP A 204 -5.63 5.53 -22.99
C ASP A 204 -4.87 4.43 -22.22
N ARG A 205 -5.03 4.36 -20.89
CA ARG A 205 -4.45 3.27 -20.08
C ARG A 205 -5.02 1.92 -20.46
N LEU A 206 -6.35 1.81 -20.59
CA LEU A 206 -6.99 0.55 -20.99
C LEU A 206 -6.52 0.10 -22.37
N LYS A 207 -6.35 1.04 -23.31
CA LYS A 207 -5.77 0.75 -24.62
C LYS A 207 -4.35 0.17 -24.51
N LYS A 208 -3.50 0.75 -23.65
CA LYS A 208 -2.15 0.20 -23.41
C LYS A 208 -2.19 -1.22 -22.84
N LEU A 209 -3.10 -1.50 -21.90
CA LEU A 209 -3.26 -2.85 -21.33
C LEU A 209 -3.78 -3.85 -22.37
N GLU A 210 -4.69 -3.44 -23.25
CA GLU A 210 -5.15 -4.24 -24.40
C GLU A 210 -3.98 -4.56 -25.35
N ASP A 211 -3.17 -3.55 -25.69
CA ASP A 211 -1.97 -3.72 -26.53
C ASP A 211 -0.96 -4.67 -25.87
N TRP A 212 -0.76 -4.58 -24.55
CA TRP A 212 0.15 -5.47 -23.80
C TRP A 212 -0.34 -6.91 -23.70
N SER A 213 -1.64 -7.09 -23.47
CA SER A 213 -2.26 -8.41 -23.31
C SER A 213 -2.48 -9.13 -24.64
N LYS A 214 -2.41 -8.41 -25.78
CA LYS A 214 -2.79 -8.91 -27.12
C LYS A 214 -4.21 -9.51 -27.12
N ALA A 215 -5.10 -8.96 -26.32
CA ALA A 215 -6.48 -9.43 -26.25
C ALA A 215 -7.17 -9.20 -27.61
N ASN A 216 -7.75 -10.27 -28.19
CA ASN A 216 -8.44 -10.21 -29.47
C ASN A 216 -9.86 -9.61 -29.37
N THR A 217 -10.34 -9.31 -28.16
CA THR A 217 -11.69 -8.85 -27.91
C THR A 217 -11.64 -7.59 -27.03
N LEU A 218 -12.31 -6.52 -27.48
CA LEU A 218 -12.55 -5.33 -26.68
C LEU A 218 -13.63 -5.63 -25.64
N TRP A 219 -13.27 -5.65 -24.37
CA TRP A 219 -14.18 -6.04 -23.27
C TRP A 219 -14.80 -4.86 -22.50
N ARG A 220 -14.83 -3.65 -23.07
CA ARG A 220 -15.20 -2.46 -22.28
C ARG A 220 -16.09 -1.45 -23.01
N ALA A 221 -16.94 -0.80 -22.22
CA ALA A 221 -17.49 0.50 -22.53
C ALA A 221 -16.43 1.58 -22.21
N PRO A 222 -16.25 2.60 -23.05
CA PRO A 222 -15.34 3.70 -22.75
C PRO A 222 -15.80 4.46 -21.52
N HIS A 223 -14.86 4.98 -20.74
CA HIS A 223 -15.18 5.90 -19.66
C HIS A 223 -15.84 7.16 -20.23
N ALA A 224 -17.00 7.50 -19.70
CA ALA A 224 -17.74 8.71 -20.05
C ALA A 224 -17.10 9.94 -19.40
N VAL A 225 -17.46 11.14 -19.86
CA VAL A 225 -16.90 12.44 -19.41
C VAL A 225 -17.12 12.66 -17.90
N GLU A 226 -18.16 12.04 -17.37
CA GLU A 226 -18.56 12.04 -15.97
C GLU A 226 -17.66 11.16 -15.09
N THR A 227 -16.73 10.39 -15.67
CA THR A 227 -15.76 9.60 -14.91
C THR A 227 -14.77 10.52 -14.21
N GLN A 228 -14.93 10.61 -12.89
CA GLN A 228 -14.08 11.42 -12.02
C GLN A 228 -12.96 10.56 -11.43
N GLY A 229 -11.74 11.07 -11.48
CA GLY A 229 -10.61 10.50 -10.77
C GLY A 229 -10.55 11.06 -9.35
N THR A 230 -10.24 10.20 -8.39
CA THR A 230 -9.95 10.54 -6.99
C THR A 230 -8.74 9.73 -6.54
N ILE A 231 -8.15 10.07 -5.41
CA ILE A 231 -7.22 9.14 -4.76
C ILE A 231 -8.02 7.92 -4.29
N THR A 232 -7.53 6.75 -4.65
CA THR A 232 -8.07 5.42 -4.29
C THR A 232 -7.12 4.75 -3.31
N HIS A 233 -7.55 3.72 -2.59
CA HIS A 233 -6.71 2.95 -1.68
C HIS A 233 -5.70 2.04 -2.40
N ARG A 234 -5.99 1.64 -3.65
CA ARG A 234 -5.12 0.86 -4.57
C ARG A 234 -4.87 -0.60 -4.23
N ASN A 235 -4.87 -0.96 -2.94
CA ASN A 235 -4.62 -2.31 -2.45
C ASN A 235 -5.84 -2.86 -1.68
N ILE A 236 -7.05 -2.52 -2.10
CA ILE A 236 -8.26 -3.01 -1.41
C ILE A 236 -8.45 -4.50 -1.67
N GLY A 237 -8.69 -5.23 -0.58
CA GLY A 237 -9.13 -6.61 -0.54
C GLY A 237 -9.69 -6.93 0.85
N LEU A 238 -10.18 -8.17 1.04
CA LEU A 238 -10.73 -8.60 2.32
C LEU A 238 -9.71 -8.57 3.48
N GLU A 239 -8.45 -8.83 3.19
CA GLU A 239 -7.35 -8.90 4.17
C GLU A 239 -7.07 -7.57 4.87
N VAL A 240 -7.33 -6.46 4.18
CA VAL A 240 -7.03 -5.10 4.69
C VAL A 240 -8.24 -4.40 5.29
N MET A 241 -9.41 -5.03 5.28
CA MET A 241 -10.62 -4.48 5.87
C MET A 241 -10.88 -5.15 7.22
N HIS A 242 -10.84 -4.39 8.31
CA HIS A 242 -10.88 -4.90 9.68
C HIS A 242 -12.22 -4.62 10.33
N ILE A 243 -12.84 -5.66 10.89
CA ILE A 243 -14.24 -5.68 11.31
C ILE A 243 -14.34 -5.40 12.80
N GLY A 244 -14.54 -4.12 13.14
CA GLY A 244 -14.90 -3.72 14.49
C GLY A 244 -16.39 -3.89 14.78
N PRO A 245 -16.80 -3.78 16.07
CA PRO A 245 -18.20 -3.88 16.47
C PRO A 245 -19.10 -2.85 15.77
N ASP A 246 -18.65 -1.60 15.73
CA ASP A 246 -19.44 -0.47 15.20
C ASP A 246 -18.87 0.09 13.89
N GLU A 247 -17.61 -0.21 13.57
CA GLU A 247 -16.93 0.34 12.40
C GLU A 247 -16.18 -0.70 11.57
N VAL A 248 -15.82 -0.32 10.35
CA VAL A 248 -14.89 -1.06 9.50
C VAL A 248 -13.73 -0.14 9.21
N ARG A 249 -12.53 -0.58 9.56
CA ARG A 249 -11.27 0.13 9.33
C ARG A 249 -10.54 -0.47 8.15
N ILE A 250 -9.81 0.33 7.39
CA ILE A 250 -9.11 -0.08 6.17
C ILE A 250 -7.62 0.21 6.35
N SER A 251 -6.78 -0.83 6.40
CA SER A 251 -5.31 -0.73 6.55
C SER A 251 -4.58 -0.94 5.23
N GLY A 252 -3.24 -0.95 5.23
CA GLY A 252 -2.46 -1.28 4.02
C GLY A 252 -2.45 -0.19 2.95
N CYS A 253 -2.70 1.06 3.38
CA CYS A 253 -2.84 2.26 2.55
C CYS A 253 -1.49 2.75 1.99
N CYS A 254 -0.84 1.96 1.14
CA CYS A 254 0.44 2.29 0.52
C CYS A 254 0.41 1.93 -0.97
N ASP A 255 1.43 2.32 -1.73
CA ASP A 255 1.58 1.80 -3.09
C ASP A 255 2.26 0.42 -3.06
N GLY A 256 2.26 -0.26 -4.20
CA GLY A 256 2.90 -1.56 -4.32
C GLY A 256 3.69 -1.69 -5.60
N LEU A 257 4.55 -2.69 -5.65
CA LEU A 257 5.44 -2.97 -6.78
C LEU A 257 4.67 -3.05 -8.10
N PHE A 258 3.54 -3.76 -8.12
CA PHE A 258 2.67 -3.87 -9.29
C PHE A 258 2.13 -2.51 -9.76
N ASN A 259 1.61 -1.70 -8.85
CA ASN A 259 1.03 -0.40 -9.18
C ASN A 259 2.10 0.56 -9.75
N ALA A 260 3.30 0.53 -9.17
CA ALA A 260 4.42 1.37 -9.61
C ALA A 260 4.97 0.94 -10.98
N ILE A 261 5.16 -0.36 -11.23
CA ILE A 261 5.64 -0.87 -12.54
C ILE A 261 4.62 -0.60 -13.65
N THR A 262 3.33 -0.80 -13.37
CA THR A 262 2.28 -0.56 -14.37
C THR A 262 2.02 0.92 -14.64
N GLY A 263 2.71 1.82 -13.92
CA GLY A 263 2.58 3.27 -14.08
C GLY A 263 1.19 3.77 -13.71
N LEU A 264 0.62 3.21 -12.64
CA LEU A 264 -0.70 3.57 -12.19
C LEU A 264 -0.74 5.07 -11.85
N GLN A 265 -1.68 5.77 -12.47
CA GLN A 265 -1.85 7.20 -12.24
C GLN A 265 -2.28 7.46 -10.81
N GLN A 266 -1.90 8.63 -10.27
CA GLN A 266 -2.12 8.94 -8.87
C GLN A 266 -3.60 8.90 -8.47
N ASN A 267 -4.43 9.50 -9.32
CA ASN A 267 -5.88 9.51 -9.18
C ASN A 267 -6.46 8.38 -10.03
N ASN A 268 -7.43 7.64 -9.51
CA ASN A 268 -8.19 6.57 -10.15
C ASN A 268 -9.71 6.74 -9.91
N PRO A 269 -10.58 6.17 -10.76
CA PRO A 269 -12.00 6.17 -10.47
C PRO A 269 -12.26 5.27 -9.26
N ALA A 270 -13.08 5.71 -8.31
CA ALA A 270 -13.36 4.97 -7.07
C ALA A 270 -13.87 3.53 -7.31
N ILE A 271 -14.51 3.28 -8.46
CA ILE A 271 -14.96 1.94 -8.87
C ILE A 271 -13.80 0.93 -8.98
N ARG A 272 -12.55 1.38 -9.12
CA ARG A 272 -11.36 0.51 -9.08
C ARG A 272 -11.30 -0.25 -7.76
N ASP A 273 -11.41 0.46 -6.64
CA ASP A 273 -11.31 -0.15 -5.31
C ASP A 273 -12.49 -1.10 -5.07
N LEU A 274 -13.68 -0.75 -5.58
CA LEU A 274 -14.85 -1.65 -5.54
C LEU A 274 -14.61 -2.92 -6.35
N ALA A 275 -14.05 -2.80 -7.56
CA ALA A 275 -13.71 -3.95 -8.39
C ALA A 275 -12.63 -4.82 -7.73
N SER A 276 -11.64 -4.21 -7.06
CA SER A 276 -10.62 -4.91 -6.28
C SER A 276 -11.23 -5.71 -5.14
N LEU A 277 -12.12 -5.09 -4.35
CA LEU A 277 -12.86 -5.76 -3.27
C LEU A 277 -13.70 -6.92 -3.80
N TYR A 278 -14.42 -6.70 -4.90
CA TYR A 278 -15.23 -7.75 -5.52
C TYR A 278 -14.38 -8.92 -6.00
N THR A 279 -13.19 -8.66 -6.55
CA THR A 279 -12.27 -9.71 -7.00
C THR A 279 -11.74 -10.51 -5.81
N SER A 280 -11.46 -9.87 -4.67
CA SER A 280 -11.04 -10.58 -3.45
C SER A 280 -12.12 -11.49 -2.83
N LEU A 281 -13.38 -11.38 -3.25
CA LEU A 281 -14.44 -12.34 -2.87
C LEU A 281 -14.40 -13.62 -3.71
N SER A 282 -13.67 -13.62 -4.83
CA SER A 282 -13.60 -14.74 -5.77
C SER A 282 -12.33 -15.58 -5.64
N GLU A 283 -11.40 -15.14 -4.80
CA GLU A 283 -10.16 -15.82 -4.43
C GLU A 283 -10.41 -16.76 -3.25
#